data_AF-Q1GIH7-F1
#
_entry.id   AF-Q1GIH7-F1
#
_cell.length_a   1.000
_cell.length_b   1.000
_cell.length_c   1.000
_cell.angle_alpha   90.00
_cell.angle_beta   90.00
_cell.angle_gamma   90.00
#
_symmetry.space_group_name_H-M   'P 1'
#
loop_
_entity.id
_entity.type
_entity.pdbx_description
1 polymer ?
#
loop_
_entity_poly.entity_id
_entity_poly.type
_entity_poly.pdbx_seq_one_letter_code
_entity_poly.pdbx_strand_id
1 'polypeptide(L)'
;MKIAYEKHPVSKERKAELRGKGFKIIDARFDPDRKDEDVSTKNIAEMERDDVIALLKKNGVDDPKGKIADLRNRLTAILFPEA
;
A
#
# COMPACT_ATOMS: atom_id res chain seq x y z
N MET A 1 4.83 -25.93 6.07
CA MET A 1 5.22 -24.94 7.10
C MET A 1 4.20 -23.81 7.04
N LYS A 2 3.53 -23.46 8.15
CA LYS A 2 2.50 -22.41 8.11
C LYS A 2 3.14 -21.06 8.42
N ILE A 3 2.86 -20.05 7.60
CA ILE A 3 3.37 -18.68 7.79
C ILE A 3 2.25 -17.83 8.37
N ALA A 4 2.58 -17.06 9.40
CA ALA A 4 1.69 -16.05 9.97
C ALA A 4 2.24 -14.67 9.61
N TYR A 5 1.45 -13.91 8.85
CA TYR A 5 1.77 -12.56 8.41
C TYR A 5 1.20 -11.55 9.39
N GLU A 6 2.04 -10.92 10.22
CA GLU A 6 1.59 -9.92 11.19
C GLU A 6 2.32 -8.59 11.03
N LYS A 7 1.62 -7.48 11.29
CA LYS A 7 2.19 -6.13 11.21
C LYS A 7 3.26 -5.98 12.31
N HIS A 8 4.49 -5.63 11.92
CA HIS A 8 5.56 -5.37 12.88
C HIS A 8 5.36 -3.99 13.57
N PRO A 9 5.65 -3.85 14.88
CA PRO A 9 6.17 -4.85 15.81
C PRO A 9 5.10 -5.79 16.38
N VAL A 10 5.42 -7.09 16.39
CA VAL A 10 4.57 -8.11 17.02
C VAL A 10 4.96 -8.27 18.50
N SER A 11 3.97 -8.17 19.40
CA SER A 11 4.14 -8.35 20.85
C SER A 11 4.71 -9.72 21.22
N LYS A 12 5.43 -9.82 22.35
CA LYS A 12 6.08 -11.06 22.80
C LYS A 12 5.08 -12.21 22.99
N GLU A 13 3.92 -11.93 23.58
CA GLU A 13 2.84 -12.90 23.82
C GLU A 13 2.31 -13.48 22.51
N ARG A 14 2.04 -12.62 21.53
CA ARG A 14 1.55 -13.00 20.21
C ARG A 14 2.58 -13.84 19.44
N LYS A 15 3.86 -13.48 19.53
CA LYS A 15 4.95 -14.30 18.97
C LYS A 15 5.04 -15.67 19.63
N ALA A 16 4.84 -15.77 20.95
CA ALA A 16 4.88 -17.03 21.67
C ALA A 16 3.73 -17.96 21.25
N GLU A 17 2.52 -17.43 21.10
CA GLU A 17 1.37 -18.18 20.61
C GLU A 17 1.59 -18.71 19.19
N LEU A 18 2.04 -17.86 18.27
CA LEU A 18 2.27 -18.23 16.87
C LEU A 18 3.38 -19.27 16.75
N ARG A 19 4.48 -19.11 17.50
CA ARG A 19 5.56 -20.10 17.52
C ARG A 19 5.14 -21.41 18.18
N GLY A 20 4.34 -21.36 19.26
CA GLY A 20 3.79 -22.54 19.93
C GLY A 20 2.88 -23.37 19.01
N LYS A 21 2.17 -22.70 18.10
CA LYS A 21 1.37 -23.33 17.04
C LYS A 21 2.20 -23.78 15.81
N GLY A 22 3.52 -23.59 15.82
CA GLY A 22 4.43 -23.98 14.75
C GLY A 22 4.44 -23.05 13.54
N PHE A 23 4.02 -21.78 13.70
CA PHE A 23 4.04 -20.80 12.61
C PHE A 23 5.38 -20.09 12.50
N LYS A 24 5.80 -19.82 11.26
CA LYS A 24 6.87 -18.86 10.96
C LYS A 24 6.25 -17.47 10.88
N ILE A 25 6.71 -16.54 11.70
CA ILE A 25 6.19 -15.17 11.75
C ILE A 25 6.95 -14.33 10.74
N ILE A 26 6.24 -13.78 9.76
CA ILE A 26 6.77 -12.87 8.73
C ILE A 26 6.00 -11.55 8.82
N ASP A 27 6.66 -10.45 8.48
CA ASP A 27 5.98 -9.14 8.45
C ASP A 27 4.90 -9.16 7.36
N ALA A 28 3.73 -8.60 7.68
CA ALA A 28 2.59 -8.56 6.78
C ALA A 28 2.88 -7.89 5.42
N ARG A 29 3.95 -7.09 5.27
CA ARG A 29 4.35 -6.51 3.98
C ARG A 29 4.93 -7.53 3.00
N PHE A 30 5.31 -8.72 3.47
CA PHE A 30 5.80 -9.81 2.61
C PHE A 30 4.72 -10.87 2.35
N ASP A 31 3.47 -10.57 2.68
CA ASP A 31 2.35 -11.46 2.37
C ASP A 31 2.08 -11.42 0.85
N PRO A 32 2.24 -12.54 0.13
CA PRO A 32 2.10 -12.56 -1.32
C PRO A 32 0.65 -12.39 -1.79
N ASP A 33 -0.33 -12.64 -0.91
CA ASP A 33 -1.75 -12.42 -1.19
C ASP A 33 -2.19 -10.99 -0.81
N ARG A 34 -1.31 -10.24 -0.14
CA ARG A 34 -1.60 -8.87 0.22
C ARG A 34 -1.67 -8.05 -1.05
N LYS A 35 -2.91 -7.70 -1.40
CA LYS A 35 -3.25 -6.55 -2.23
C LYS A 35 -2.86 -5.28 -1.46
N ASP A 36 -1.58 -5.12 -1.17
CA ASP A 36 -1.07 -3.76 -1.05
C ASP A 36 -1.34 -3.18 -2.43
N GLU A 37 -2.21 -2.17 -2.48
CA GLU A 37 -2.28 -1.27 -3.62
C GLU A 37 -0.87 -0.68 -3.73
N ASP A 38 0.03 -1.38 -4.44
CA ASP A 38 1.39 -0.93 -4.67
C ASP A 38 1.25 0.29 -5.58
N VAL A 39 1.06 1.44 -4.96
CA VAL A 39 0.96 2.72 -5.66
C VAL A 39 2.37 3.12 -6.06
N SER A 40 3.01 2.33 -6.92
CA SER A 40 4.29 2.68 -7.55
C SER A 40 4.05 3.65 -8.70
N THR A 41 5.07 4.44 -9.06
CA THR A 41 5.00 5.39 -10.17
C THR A 41 4.58 4.75 -11.50
N LYS A 42 5.00 3.49 -11.73
CA LYS A 42 4.56 2.69 -12.89
C LYS A 42 3.07 2.36 -12.82
N ASN A 43 2.57 1.95 -11.66
CA ASN A 43 1.15 1.70 -11.47
C ASN A 43 0.32 2.97 -11.70
N ILE A 44 0.72 4.11 -11.11
CA ILE A 44 0.04 5.41 -11.32
C ILE A 44 -0.11 5.76 -12.80
N ALA A 45 0.89 5.44 -13.63
CA ALA A 45 0.85 5.68 -15.08
C ALA A 45 -0.22 4.84 -15.81
N GLU A 46 -0.70 3.74 -15.22
CA GLU A 46 -1.71 2.84 -15.78
C GLU A 46 -3.07 2.97 -15.08
N MET A 47 -3.13 3.56 -13.87
CA MET A 47 -4.36 3.73 -13.07
C MET A 47 -5.49 4.46 -13.81
N GLU A 48 -6.72 3.98 -13.66
CA GLU A 48 -7.89 4.64 -14.22
C GLU A 48 -8.16 6.00 -13.57
N ARG A 49 -8.91 6.85 -14.28
CA ARG A 49 -9.17 8.23 -13.84
C ARG A 49 -9.82 8.27 -12.46
N ASP A 50 -10.75 7.35 -12.21
CA ASP A 50 -11.53 7.32 -10.97
C ASP A 50 -10.64 6.98 -9.77
N ASP A 51 -9.79 5.96 -9.90
CA ASP A 51 -8.80 5.59 -8.86
C ASP A 51 -7.80 6.72 -8.58
N VAL A 52 -7.30 7.38 -9.63
CA VAL A 52 -6.40 8.54 -9.47
C VAL A 52 -7.09 9.67 -8.72
N ILE A 53 -8.36 9.95 -9.03
CA ILE A 53 -9.16 10.96 -8.32
C ILE A 53 -9.40 10.56 -6.87
N ALA A 54 -9.71 9.28 -6.61
CA ALA A 54 -9.93 8.76 -5.27
C ALA A 54 -8.66 8.90 -4.40
N LEU A 55 -7.49 8.56 -4.95
CA LEU A 55 -6.21 8.74 -4.26
C LEU A 55 -5.86 10.21 -4.05
N LEU A 56 -6.10 11.08 -5.04
CA LEU A 56 -5.88 12.52 -4.89
C LEU A 56 -6.74 13.11 -3.76
N LYS A 57 -8.03 12.73 -3.69
CA LYS A 57 -8.92 13.13 -2.59
C LYS A 57 -8.47 12.57 -1.24
N LYS A 58 -8.05 11.30 -1.20
CA LYS A 58 -7.50 10.65 0.00
C LYS A 58 -6.25 11.37 0.53
N ASN A 59 -5.46 11.98 -0.35
CA ASN A 59 -4.28 12.78 0.00
C ASN A 59 -4.59 14.28 0.19
N GLY A 60 -5.87 14.70 0.24
CA GLY A 60 -6.28 16.07 0.57
C GLY A 60 -6.42 17.01 -0.62
N VAL A 61 -6.64 16.50 -1.84
CA VAL A 61 -6.98 17.32 -3.02
C VAL A 61 -8.48 17.25 -3.27
N ASP A 62 -9.23 18.28 -2.85
CA ASP A 62 -10.70 18.28 -2.86
C ASP A 62 -11.35 18.45 -4.25
N ASP A 63 -10.62 18.87 -5.29
CA ASP A 63 -11.16 19.03 -6.65
C ASP A 63 -10.11 18.72 -7.74
N PRO A 64 -9.77 17.44 -7.95
CA PRO A 64 -8.84 17.03 -8.99
C PRO A 64 -9.51 17.13 -10.37
N LYS A 65 -9.43 18.30 -11.00
CA LYS A 65 -9.91 18.55 -12.38
C LYS A 65 -8.74 18.62 -13.35
N GLY A 66 -8.86 17.92 -14.48
CA GLY A 66 -7.86 17.96 -15.53
C GLY A 66 -7.84 16.73 -16.44
N LYS A 67 -6.82 16.70 -17.31
CA LYS A 67 -6.50 15.50 -18.10
C LYS A 67 -5.91 14.44 -17.18
N ILE A 68 -6.19 13.16 -17.46
CA ILE A 68 -5.71 12.05 -16.62
C ILE A 68 -4.18 12.07 -16.43
N ALA A 69 -3.42 12.45 -17.47
CA ALA A 69 -1.97 12.61 -17.37
C ALA A 69 -1.55 13.65 -16.32
N ASP A 70 -2.24 14.77 -16.23
CA ASP A 70 -1.98 15.83 -15.24
C ASP A 70 -2.32 15.35 -13.83
N LEU A 71 -3.46 14.65 -13.68
CA LEU A 71 -3.87 14.06 -12.41
C LEU A 71 -2.86 13.01 -11.91
N ARG A 72 -2.36 12.15 -12.81
CA ARG A 72 -1.32 11.16 -12.49
C ARG A 72 0.00 11.81 -12.09
N ASN A 73 0.43 12.86 -12.79
CA ASN A 73 1.62 13.61 -12.43
C ASN A 73 1.47 14.28 -11.06
N ARG A 74 0.31 14.88 -10.79
CA ARG A 74 0.02 15.51 -9.49
C ARG A 74 0.00 14.48 -8.36
N LEU A 75 -0.63 13.32 -8.59
CA LEU A 75 -0.63 12.23 -7.62
C LEU A 75 0.78 11.72 -7.36
N THR A 76 1.58 11.58 -8.42
CA THR A 76 3.00 11.19 -8.33
C THR A 76 3.79 12.20 -7.51
N ALA A 77 3.64 13.51 -7.75
CA ALA A 77 4.34 14.55 -7.00
C ALA A 77 3.96 14.59 -5.51
N ILE A 78 2.71 14.24 -5.17
CA ILE A 78 2.24 14.18 -3.78
C ILE A 78 2.77 12.93 -3.06
N LEU A 79 2.74 11.78 -3.72
CA LEU A 79 3.18 10.50 -3.13
C LEU A 79 4.71 10.34 -3.15
N PHE A 80 5.38 10.94 -4.14
CA PHE A 80 6.81 10.83 -4.40
C PHE A 80 7.43 12.22 -4.68
N PRO A 81 7.55 13.09 -3.66
CA PRO A 81 8.11 14.43 -3.84
C PRO A 81 9.61 14.47 -4.21
N GLU A 82 10.32 13.34 -4.09
CA GLU A 82 11.76 13.20 -4.38
C GLU A 82 12.06 12.34 -5.63
N ALA A 83 11.05 12.03 -6.47
CA ALA A 83 11.21 11.22 -7.69
C ALA A 83 11.66 12.02 -8.92
#